data_AF-A0A925GE54-F1
#
_entry.id   AF-A0A925GE54-F1
#
_cell.length_a   1.000
_cell.length_b   1.000
_cell.length_c   1.000
_cell.angle_alpha   90.00
_cell.angle_beta   90.00
_cell.angle_gamma   90.00
#
_symmetry.space_group_name_H-M   'P 1'
#
loop_
_entity.id
_entity.type
_entity.pdbx_description
1 polymer ?
#
loop_
_entity_poly.entity_id
_entity_poly.type
_entity_poly.pdbx_seq_one_letter_code
_entity_poly.pdbx_strand_id
1 'polypeptide(L)'
;NTDEALREVAMDIAEGADMVMVKPGMPYLDVVRRVKDEFRIPTFAYQVSGEYAMLKAAAQNGWLDHDAVMMESLLAFKRAGADGILTYFALDAARLLPK
;
A
#
# COMPACT_ATOMS: atom_id res chain seq x y z
N ASN A 1 -14.51 -9.38 0.57
CA ASN A 1 -15.60 -8.63 1.22
C ASN A 1 -15.26 -7.15 1.24
N THR A 2 -15.50 -6.45 0.13
CA THR A 2 -15.07 -5.05 -0.02
C THR A 2 -16.01 -4.07 0.71
N ASP A 3 -17.30 -4.42 0.87
CA ASP A 3 -18.26 -3.61 1.65
C ASP A 3 -18.02 -3.73 3.16
N GLU A 4 -17.61 -4.92 3.63
CA GLU A 4 -17.21 -5.15 5.02
C GLU A 4 -16.02 -4.25 5.38
N ALA A 5 -15.03 -4.11 4.50
CA ALA A 5 -13.90 -3.21 4.72
C ALA A 5 -14.32 -1.75 4.94
N LEU A 6 -15.33 -1.25 4.20
CA LEU A 6 -15.84 0.11 4.42
C LEU A 6 -16.58 0.22 5.75
N ARG A 7 -17.32 -0.82 6.15
CA ARG A 7 -18.01 -0.85 7.44
C ARG A 7 -17.02 -0.82 8.60
N GLU A 8 -15.97 -1.65 8.56
CA GLU A 8 -14.91 -1.67 9.58
C GLU A 8 -14.22 -0.31 9.68
N VAL A 9 -13.83 0.27 8.54
CA VAL A 9 -13.22 1.61 8.51
C VAL A 9 -14.15 2.69 9.06
N ALA A 10 -15.45 2.64 8.75
CA ALA A 10 -16.41 3.58 9.31
C ALA A 10 -16.52 3.46 10.84
N MET A 11 -16.42 2.24 11.39
CA MET A 11 -16.40 2.02 12.84
C MET A 11 -15.14 2.59 13.48
N ASP A 12 -13.95 2.31 12.92
CA ASP A 12 -12.68 2.87 13.41
C ASP A 12 -12.71 4.41 13.43
N ILE A 13 -13.26 5.03 12.39
CA ILE A 13 -13.42 6.50 12.32
C ILE A 13 -14.38 7.00 13.41
N ALA A 14 -15.50 6.31 13.63
CA ALA A 14 -16.46 6.67 14.67
C ALA A 14 -15.87 6.50 16.09
N GLU A 15 -14.93 5.57 16.27
CA GLU A 15 -14.14 5.40 17.50
C GLU A 15 -13.00 6.42 17.64
N GLY A 16 -12.78 7.27 16.65
CA GLY A 16 -11.86 8.41 16.72
C GLY A 16 -10.51 8.20 16.01
N ALA A 17 -10.41 7.26 15.07
CA ALA A 17 -9.19 7.09 14.28
C ALA A 17 -8.92 8.32 13.37
N ASP A 18 -7.76 8.95 13.53
CA ASP A 18 -7.31 10.06 12.67
C ASP A 18 -6.87 9.60 11.27
N MET A 19 -6.50 8.32 11.15
CA MET A 19 -6.03 7.70 9.92
C MET A 19 -6.37 6.21 9.93
N VAL A 20 -6.49 5.64 8.73
CA VAL A 20 -6.87 4.22 8.55
C VAL A 20 -5.89 3.51 7.64
N MET A 21 -5.88 2.18 7.67
CA MET A 21 -4.92 1.38 6.91
C MET A 21 -5.56 0.16 6.27
N VAL A 22 -5.17 -0.13 5.03
CA VAL A 22 -5.46 -1.41 4.36
C VAL A 22 -4.23 -2.31 4.41
N LYS A 23 -4.45 -3.57 4.78
CA LYS A 23 -3.42 -4.62 4.86
C LYS A 23 -4.05 -5.98 4.52
N PRO A 24 -3.47 -6.81 3.62
CA PRO A 24 -2.29 -6.57 2.78
C PRO A 24 -2.44 -5.41 1.78
N GLY A 25 -1.33 -5.06 1.12
CA GLY A 25 -1.24 -3.89 0.26
C GLY A 25 -1.66 -4.15 -1.19
N MET A 26 -0.72 -4.62 -2.03
CA MET A 26 -0.88 -4.77 -3.48
C MET A 26 -2.11 -5.60 -3.87
N PRO A 27 -2.46 -6.71 -3.18
CA PRO A 27 -3.64 -7.49 -3.54
C PRO A 27 -4.98 -6.80 -3.25
N TYR A 28 -4.98 -5.66 -2.54
CA TYR A 28 -6.18 -4.95 -2.07
C TYR A 28 -6.17 -3.46 -2.45
N LEU A 29 -5.51 -3.10 -3.56
CA LEU A 29 -5.49 -1.71 -4.06
C LEU A 29 -6.91 -1.19 -4.40
N ASP A 30 -7.82 -2.08 -4.76
CA ASP A 30 -9.25 -1.77 -4.95
C ASP A 30 -9.90 -1.33 -3.62
N VAL A 31 -9.57 -1.98 -2.51
CA VAL A 31 -10.04 -1.58 -1.17
C VAL A 31 -9.44 -0.25 -0.75
N VAL A 32 -8.13 -0.03 -0.96
CA VAL A 32 -7.47 1.27 -0.72
C VAL A 32 -8.22 2.38 -1.46
N ARG A 33 -8.56 2.13 -2.73
CA ARG A 33 -9.30 3.08 -3.55
C ARG A 33 -10.68 3.38 -3.01
N ARG A 34 -11.45 2.34 -2.69
CA ARG A 34 -12.81 2.51 -2.13
C ARG A 34 -12.78 3.28 -0.81
N VAL A 35 -11.87 2.93 0.10
CA VAL A 35 -11.70 3.62 1.39
C VAL A 35 -11.36 5.10 1.17
N LYS A 36 -10.43 5.39 0.26
CA LYS A 36 -10.02 6.77 -0.02
C LYS A 36 -11.17 7.61 -0.61
N ASP A 37 -11.92 7.04 -1.55
CA ASP A 37 -13.03 7.73 -2.22
C ASP A 37 -14.20 8.01 -1.26
N GLU A 38 -14.52 7.05 -0.40
CA GLU A 38 -15.65 7.13 0.56
C GLU A 38 -15.36 8.10 1.69
N PHE A 39 -14.25 7.92 2.42
CA PHE A 39 -14.02 8.63 3.68
C PHE A 39 -13.14 9.87 3.52
N ARG A 40 -12.28 9.92 2.49
CA ARG A 40 -11.39 11.04 2.18
C ARG A 40 -10.46 11.46 3.33
N ILE A 41 -10.22 10.57 4.30
CA ILE A 41 -9.27 10.75 5.40
C ILE A 41 -7.86 10.26 4.99
N PRO A 42 -6.82 10.53 5.81
CA PRO A 42 -5.51 9.93 5.62
C PRO A 42 -5.61 8.40 5.57
N THR A 43 -5.31 7.83 4.40
CA THR A 43 -5.42 6.40 4.13
C THR A 43 -4.04 5.83 3.88
N PHE A 44 -3.63 4.86 4.66
CA PHE A 44 -2.34 4.20 4.54
C PHE A 44 -2.49 2.79 3.94
N ALA A 45 -1.42 2.28 3.34
CA ALA A 45 -1.35 0.89 2.91
C ALA A 45 -0.10 0.23 3.49
N TYR A 46 -0.19 -1.05 3.86
CA TYR A 46 0.95 -1.84 4.29
C TYR A 46 1.34 -2.85 3.22
N GLN A 47 2.50 -2.64 2.59
CA GLN A 47 3.10 -3.63 1.69
C GLN A 47 3.74 -4.73 2.54
N VAL A 48 3.04 -5.86 2.70
CA VAL A 48 3.38 -6.87 3.72
C VAL A 48 4.68 -7.62 3.42
N SER A 49 5.18 -8.35 4.42
CA SER A 49 6.40 -9.14 4.30
C SER A 49 6.37 -10.13 3.12
N GLY A 50 5.22 -10.75 2.86
CA GLY A 50 5.04 -11.65 1.72
C GLY A 50 5.18 -10.92 0.38
N GLU A 51 4.67 -9.70 0.27
CA GLU A 51 4.81 -8.86 -0.93
C GLU A 51 6.26 -8.45 -1.17
N TYR A 52 6.95 -8.02 -0.10
CA TYR A 52 8.38 -7.73 -0.13
C TYR A 52 9.22 -8.95 -0.56
N ALA A 53 8.99 -10.09 0.08
CA ALA A 53 9.71 -11.33 -0.20
C ALA A 53 9.45 -11.82 -1.63
N MET A 54 8.22 -11.67 -2.12
CA MET A 54 7.84 -12.02 -3.50
C MET A 54 8.63 -11.20 -4.52
N LEU A 55 8.71 -9.87 -4.36
CA LEU A 55 9.47 -9.01 -5.26
C LEU A 55 10.99 -9.28 -5.18
N LYS A 56 11.54 -9.43 -3.96
CA LYS A 56 12.95 -9.79 -3.78
C LYS A 56 13.28 -11.14 -4.43
N ALA A 57 12.45 -12.16 -4.23
CA ALA A 57 12.69 -13.48 -4.80
C ALA A 57 12.61 -13.48 -6.33
N ALA A 58 11.61 -12.81 -6.92
CA ALA A 58 11.49 -12.70 -8.37
C ALA A 58 12.70 -11.99 -9.01
N ALA A 59 13.17 -10.90 -8.39
CA ALA A 59 14.37 -10.21 -8.84
C ALA A 59 15.65 -11.06 -8.68
N GLN A 60 15.80 -11.77 -7.55
CA GLN A 60 16.94 -12.67 -7.32
C GLN A 60 17.00 -13.82 -8.33
N ASN A 61 15.85 -14.26 -8.86
CA ASN A 61 15.78 -15.26 -9.93
C ASN A 61 15.93 -14.64 -11.33
N GLY A 62 16.17 -13.34 -11.44
CA GLY A 62 16.34 -12.64 -12.71
C GLY A 62 15.05 -12.49 -13.52
N TRP A 63 13.88 -12.64 -12.89
CA TRP A 63 12.59 -12.54 -13.58
C TRP A 63 12.13 -11.11 -13.77
N LEU A 64 12.58 -10.20 -12.90
CA LEU A 64 12.16 -8.81 -12.85
C LEU A 64 13.36 -7.91 -12.56
N ASP A 65 13.32 -6.68 -13.08
CA ASP A 65 14.15 -5.60 -12.57
C ASP A 65 13.64 -5.19 -11.20
N HIS A 66 14.49 -5.34 -10.18
CA HIS A 66 14.13 -5.07 -8.79
C HIS A 66 13.66 -3.63 -8.58
N ASP A 67 14.47 -2.66 -9.00
CA ASP A 67 14.25 -1.25 -8.66
C ASP A 67 13.06 -0.70 -9.43
N ALA A 68 12.92 -1.08 -10.70
CA ALA A 68 11.78 -0.69 -11.52
C ALA A 68 10.46 -1.20 -10.93
N VAL A 69 10.35 -2.50 -10.64
CA VAL A 69 9.09 -3.10 -10.16
C VAL A 69 8.80 -2.68 -8.71
N MET A 70 9.82 -2.56 -7.87
CA MET A 70 9.67 -2.02 -6.52
C MET A 70 9.05 -0.61 -6.59
N MET A 71 9.62 0.30 -7.38
CA MET A 71 9.10 1.66 -7.51
C MET A 71 7.70 1.68 -8.15
N GLU A 72 7.44 0.85 -9.16
CA GLU A 72 6.11 0.71 -9.76
C GLU A 72 5.06 0.25 -8.72
N SER A 73 5.41 -0.68 -7.84
CA SER A 73 4.51 -1.12 -6.76
C SER A 73 4.14 0.03 -5.82
N LEU A 74 5.11 0.87 -5.44
CA LEU A 74 4.88 2.05 -4.59
C LEU A 74 4.03 3.11 -5.31
N LEU A 75 4.26 3.32 -6.61
CA LEU A 75 3.42 4.19 -7.43
C LEU A 75 1.98 3.67 -7.53
N ALA A 76 1.78 2.35 -7.61
CA ALA A 76 0.45 1.75 -7.63
C ALA A 76 -0.34 2.03 -6.34
N PHE A 77 0.31 1.96 -5.18
CA PHE A 77 -0.29 2.39 -3.90
C PHE A 77 -0.68 3.86 -3.90
N LYS A 78 0.24 4.74 -4.34
CA LYS A 78 -0.03 6.17 -4.40
C LYS A 78 -1.21 6.48 -5.33
N ARG A 79 -1.28 5.81 -6.49
CA ARG A 79 -2.38 5.89 -7.46
C ARG A 79 -3.70 5.38 -6.88
N ALA A 80 -3.67 4.30 -6.10
CA ALA A 80 -4.86 3.76 -5.46
C ALA A 80 -5.45 4.72 -4.42
N GLY A 81 -4.65 5.64 -3.87
CA GLY A 81 -5.11 6.67 -2.94
C GLY A 81 -4.40 6.66 -1.60
N ALA A 82 -3.34 5.85 -1.44
CA ALA A 82 -2.56 5.84 -0.21
C ALA A 82 -1.81 7.18 -0.04
N ASP A 83 -2.01 7.81 1.12
CA ASP A 83 -1.27 9.00 1.55
C ASP A 83 0.10 8.63 2.12
N GLY A 84 0.20 7.45 2.75
CA GLY A 84 1.45 6.86 3.22
C GLY A 84 1.51 5.34 2.96
N ILE A 85 2.71 4.82 2.77
CA ILE A 85 2.96 3.40 2.51
C ILE A 85 3.95 2.88 3.55
N LEU A 86 3.51 1.89 4.33
CA LEU A 86 4.41 1.13 5.21
C LEU A 86 5.01 0.00 4.38
N THR A 87 6.32 0.07 4.16
CA THR A 87 7.04 -0.89 3.33
C THR A 87 8.45 -1.12 3.84
N TYR A 88 8.94 -2.35 3.71
CA TYR A 88 10.35 -2.70 3.93
C TYR A 88 11.29 -2.07 2.89
N PHE A 89 10.76 -1.65 1.75
CA PHE A 89 11.52 -0.96 0.70
C PHE A 89 11.72 0.54 0.96
N ALA A 90 11.28 1.08 2.10
CA ALA A 90 11.28 2.53 2.33
C ALA A 90 12.66 3.17 2.12
N LEU A 91 13.72 2.55 2.65
CA LEU A 91 15.09 3.04 2.47
C LEU A 91 15.62 2.84 1.05
N ASP A 92 15.24 1.74 0.38
CA ASP A 92 15.65 1.46 -0.99
C ASP A 92 15.00 2.47 -1.96
N ALA A 93 13.70 2.70 -1.83
CA ALA A 93 12.97 3.69 -2.61
C ALA A 93 13.46 5.12 -2.37
N ALA A 94 13.74 5.49 -1.11
CA ALA A 94 14.25 6.83 -0.77
C ALA A 94 15.59 7.16 -1.45
N ARG A 95 16.44 6.15 -1.74
CA ARG A 95 17.69 6.35 -2.47
C ARG A 95 17.49 6.61 -3.96
N LEU A 96 16.37 6.15 -4.52
CA LEU A 96 16.02 6.29 -5.94
C LEU A 96 15.18 7.54 -6.23
N LEU A 97 14.50 8.09 -5.22
CA LEU A 97 13.72 9.31 -5.38
C LEU A 97 14.63 10.53 -5.63
N PRO A 98 14.17 11.46 -6.48
CA PRO A 98 14.88 12.73 -6.67
C PRO A 98 14.91 13.52 -5.35
N LYS A 99 15.99 14.29 -5.18
CA LYS A 99 16.17 15.21 -4.03
C LYS A 99 15.42 16.51 -4.24
#